data_AF-M2SBA8-F1
#
_entry.id   AF-M2SBA8-F1
#
_cell.length_a   1.000
_cell.length_b   1.000
_cell.length_c   1.000
_cell.angle_alpha   90.00
_cell.angle_beta   90.00
_cell.angle_gamma   90.00
#
_symmetry.space_group_name_H-M   'P 1'
#
loop_
_entity.id
_entity.type
_entity.pdbx_description
1 polymer ?
#
loop_
_entity_poly.entity_id
_entity_poly.type
_entity_poly.pdbx_seq_one_letter_code
_entity_poly.pdbx_strand_id
1 'polypeptide(L)'
;MVAIRNIFTAALALAAPISAALTPAQIVDNIKMLTTKSQALQGPAQSITIINGPLIVIGQGPFPQIIAGFTDIVTTTTTAISQMQGTQPVKAGADADAIFDAFREFVRVHQVLLNILIGKAGLFTTIPFIGQPVAAVLRQVEGVVDTIAFGIIDLVESRAADLQREANNLGATLDICINSYDGLSTK
;
A
#
# COMPACT_ATOMS: atom_id res chain seq x y z
N MET A 1 50.25 4.83 22.68
CA MET A 1 48.94 4.31 23.12
C MET A 1 48.30 3.62 21.93
N VAL A 2 48.29 2.29 21.89
CA VAL A 2 47.50 1.48 20.95
C VAL A 2 47.04 0.27 21.74
N ALA A 3 45.72 0.02 21.81
CA ALA A 3 45.12 -1.30 21.61
C ALA A 3 43.61 -1.30 21.91
N ILE A 4 42.85 -1.64 20.86
CA ILE A 4 41.84 -2.72 20.83
C ILE A 4 40.64 -2.56 21.78
N ARG A 5 39.51 -2.14 21.21
CA ARG A 5 38.18 -2.53 21.71
C ARG A 5 37.49 -3.32 20.62
N ASN A 6 37.68 -4.64 20.67
CA ASN A 6 37.08 -5.58 19.73
C ASN A 6 35.56 -5.59 19.85
N ILE A 7 34.95 -5.49 18.69
CA ILE A 7 33.53 -5.45 18.39
C ILE A 7 32.98 -6.88 18.50
N PHE A 8 31.98 -7.11 19.36
CA PHE A 8 31.14 -8.30 19.27
C PHE A 8 30.01 -8.01 18.29
N THR A 9 30.28 -8.11 16.98
CA THR A 9 29.25 -8.26 15.96
C THR A 9 28.84 -9.72 15.94
N ALA A 10 27.84 -10.06 16.76
CA ALA A 10 27.11 -11.31 16.59
C ALA A 10 26.21 -11.14 15.34
N ALA A 11 26.67 -11.67 14.21
CA ALA A 11 25.80 -11.87 13.06
C ALA A 11 24.75 -12.94 13.45
N LEU A 12 23.54 -12.49 13.74
CA LEU A 12 22.35 -13.35 13.68
C LEU A 12 22.21 -13.77 12.21
N ALA A 13 22.74 -14.95 11.88
CA ALA A 13 22.33 -15.67 10.69
C ALA A 13 20.86 -16.03 10.90
N LEU A 14 19.95 -15.16 10.47
CA LEU A 14 18.55 -15.48 10.28
C LEU A 14 18.53 -16.63 9.28
N ALA A 15 18.36 -17.86 9.77
CA ALA A 15 17.87 -18.94 8.94
C ALA A 15 16.48 -18.49 8.49
N ALA A 16 16.42 -17.83 7.33
CA ALA A 16 15.16 -17.50 6.71
C ALA A 16 14.41 -18.82 6.53
N PRO A 17 13.15 -18.95 7.01
CA PRO A 17 12.35 -20.08 6.60
C PRO A 17 12.35 -20.08 5.08
N ILE A 18 12.74 -21.19 4.47
CA ILE A 18 12.55 -21.41 3.03
C ILE A 18 11.04 -21.55 2.86
N SER A 19 10.35 -20.40 2.78
CA SER A 19 8.96 -20.33 2.39
C SER A 19 8.89 -20.94 0.99
N ALA A 20 7.96 -21.87 0.80
CA ALA A 20 7.74 -22.44 -0.53
C ALA A 20 7.41 -21.28 -1.49
N ALA A 21 8.08 -21.27 -2.65
CA ALA A 21 7.83 -20.28 -3.69
C ALA A 21 6.33 -20.26 -4.05
N LEU A 22 5.77 -19.06 -4.24
CA LEU A 22 4.38 -18.92 -4.63
C LEU A 22 4.18 -19.34 -6.09
N THR A 23 3.02 -19.94 -6.36
CA THR A 23 2.54 -20.15 -7.73
C THR A 23 1.99 -18.84 -8.31
N PRO A 24 1.98 -18.66 -9.64
CA PRO A 24 1.37 -17.48 -10.27
C PRO A 24 -0.08 -17.26 -9.85
N ALA A 25 -0.86 -18.33 -9.70
CA ALA A 25 -2.25 -18.26 -9.23
C ALA A 25 -2.35 -17.68 -7.80
N GLN A 26 -1.48 -18.09 -6.88
CA GLN A 26 -1.46 -17.53 -5.52
C GLN A 26 -1.09 -16.05 -5.51
N ILE A 27 -0.22 -15.61 -6.42
CA ILE A 27 0.16 -14.20 -6.55
C ILE A 27 -1.04 -13.38 -7.04
N VAL A 28 -1.76 -13.89 -8.04
CA VAL A 28 -3.02 -13.30 -8.51
C VAL A 28 -4.04 -13.19 -7.37
N ASP A 29 -4.21 -14.25 -6.57
CA ASP A 29 -5.17 -14.26 -5.46
C ASP A 29 -4.78 -13.26 -4.36
N ASN A 30 -3.49 -13.15 -4.05
CA ASN A 30 -2.98 -12.14 -3.12
C ASN A 30 -3.29 -10.72 -3.61
N ILE A 31 -3.08 -10.42 -4.89
CA ILE A 31 -3.40 -9.10 -5.48
C ILE A 31 -4.91 -8.83 -5.46
N LYS A 32 -5.74 -9.83 -5.78
CA LYS A 32 -7.21 -9.72 -5.71
C LYS A 32 -7.70 -9.50 -4.29
N MET A 33 -7.04 -10.08 -3.28
CA MET A 33 -7.34 -9.81 -1.89
C MET A 33 -7.06 -8.33 -1.54
N LEU A 34 -5.95 -7.76 -1.99
CA LEU A 34 -5.67 -6.33 -1.81
C LEU A 34 -6.70 -5.44 -2.52
N THR A 35 -7.14 -5.85 -3.71
CA THR A 35 -8.22 -5.20 -4.46
C THR A 35 -9.52 -5.19 -3.64
N THR A 36 -9.88 -6.32 -3.06
CA THR A 36 -11.09 -6.47 -2.25
C THR A 36 -11.05 -5.60 -0.99
N LYS A 37 -9.91 -5.58 -0.29
CA LYS A 37 -9.71 -4.70 0.88
C LYS A 37 -9.84 -3.22 0.49
N SER A 38 -9.24 -2.82 -0.64
CA SER A 38 -9.34 -1.45 -1.16
C SER A 38 -10.79 -1.08 -1.51
N GLN A 39 -11.53 -1.98 -2.16
CA GLN A 39 -12.93 -1.79 -2.49
C GLN A 39 -13.82 -1.63 -1.24
N ALA A 40 -13.55 -2.41 -0.18
CA ALA A 40 -14.30 -2.36 1.07
C ALA A 40 -14.18 -1.00 1.78
N LEU A 41 -13.07 -0.26 1.59
CA LEU A 41 -12.86 1.06 2.20
C LEU A 41 -13.57 2.20 1.45
N GLN A 42 -14.06 1.96 0.23
CA GLN A 42 -14.75 3.01 -0.54
C GLN A 42 -16.04 3.46 0.15
N GLY A 43 -16.82 2.54 0.74
CA GLY A 43 -18.04 2.88 1.47
C GLY A 43 -17.79 3.82 2.67
N PRO A 44 -16.91 3.45 3.62
CA PRO A 44 -16.48 4.31 4.71
C PRO A 44 -15.93 5.66 4.22
N ALA A 45 -15.07 5.67 3.19
CA ALA A 45 -14.53 6.90 2.61
C ALA A 45 -15.61 7.82 2.04
N GLN A 46 -16.62 7.27 1.34
CA GLN A 46 -17.73 8.06 0.81
C GLN A 46 -18.60 8.65 1.92
N SER A 47 -18.70 7.98 3.07
CA SER A 47 -19.50 8.44 4.22
C SER A 47 -18.87 9.62 4.97
N ILE A 48 -17.65 10.04 4.63
CA ILE A 48 -17.01 11.23 5.21
C ILE A 48 -17.85 12.48 4.86
N THR A 49 -18.14 13.27 5.88
CA THR A 49 -18.83 14.56 5.82
C THR A 49 -18.13 15.56 6.74
N ILE A 50 -18.47 16.85 6.59
CA ILE A 50 -17.98 17.90 7.49
C ILE A 50 -18.42 17.71 8.95
N ILE A 51 -19.51 16.95 9.19
CA ILE A 51 -20.06 16.72 10.53
C ILE A 51 -19.34 15.57 11.23
N ASN A 52 -19.14 14.44 10.52
CA ASN A 52 -18.56 13.24 11.13
C ASN A 52 -17.03 13.13 11.01
N GLY A 53 -16.40 13.85 10.07
CA GLY A 53 -14.95 13.84 9.88
C GLY A 53 -14.17 14.33 11.11
N PRO A 54 -14.54 15.45 11.75
CA PRO A 54 -13.85 15.95 12.94
C PRO A 54 -13.92 15.01 14.14
N LEU A 55 -14.85 14.04 14.14
CA LEU A 55 -14.96 13.06 15.23
C LEU A 55 -13.75 12.12 15.33
N ILE A 56 -12.83 12.14 14.35
CA ILE A 56 -11.55 11.42 14.42
C ILE A 56 -10.76 11.75 15.69
N VAL A 57 -10.86 13.00 16.19
CA VAL A 57 -10.09 13.47 17.36
C VAL A 57 -10.48 12.75 18.66
N ILE A 58 -11.67 12.14 18.69
CA ILE A 58 -12.15 11.29 19.78
C ILE A 58 -12.29 9.82 19.35
N GLY A 59 -11.66 9.43 18.24
CA GLY A 59 -11.69 8.06 17.71
C GLY A 59 -13.06 7.62 17.16
N GLN A 60 -13.89 8.56 16.72
CA GLN A 60 -15.20 8.29 16.13
C GLN A 60 -15.27 8.71 14.65
N GLY A 61 -16.40 8.41 14.01
CA GLY A 61 -16.63 8.69 12.60
C GLY A 61 -15.98 7.67 11.67
N PRO A 62 -15.89 7.99 10.37
CA PRO A 62 -15.41 7.04 9.35
C PRO A 62 -13.88 6.89 9.29
N PHE A 63 -13.12 7.90 9.73
CA PHE A 63 -11.65 7.88 9.63
C PHE A 63 -10.99 6.74 10.42
N PRO A 64 -11.39 6.40 11.66
CA PRO A 64 -10.84 5.24 12.37
C PRO A 64 -10.95 3.93 11.57
N GLN A 65 -12.09 3.69 10.91
CA GLN A 65 -12.29 2.52 10.07
C GLN A 65 -11.38 2.53 8.83
N ILE A 66 -11.21 3.70 8.21
CA ILE A 66 -10.33 3.87 7.04
C ILE A 66 -8.87 3.63 7.41
N ILE A 67 -8.42 4.20 8.54
CA ILE A 67 -7.06 4.01 9.05
C ILE A 67 -6.81 2.54 9.38
N ALA A 68 -7.72 1.89 10.10
CA ALA A 68 -7.62 0.46 10.38
C ALA A 68 -7.57 -0.39 9.11
N GLY A 69 -8.39 -0.04 8.11
CA GLY A 69 -8.40 -0.68 6.81
C GLY A 69 -7.09 -0.54 6.04
N PHE A 70 -6.49 0.65 6.03
CA PHE A 70 -5.19 0.84 5.41
C PHE A 70 -4.09 0.10 6.16
N THR A 71 -4.12 0.06 7.50
CA THR A 71 -3.19 -0.77 8.29
C THR A 71 -3.32 -2.26 7.97
N ASP A 72 -4.54 -2.75 7.72
CA ASP A 72 -4.80 -4.11 7.28
C ASP A 72 -4.26 -4.37 5.85
N ILE A 73 -4.43 -3.43 4.93
CA ILE A 73 -3.78 -3.48 3.60
C ILE A 73 -2.25 -3.54 3.76
N VAL A 74 -1.65 -2.66 4.56
CA VAL A 74 -0.20 -2.63 4.82
C VAL A 74 0.29 -3.98 5.35
N THR A 75 -0.40 -4.53 6.34
CA THR A 75 -0.06 -5.83 6.94
C THR A 75 -0.17 -6.95 5.91
N THR A 76 -1.27 -6.99 5.16
CA THR A 76 -1.53 -8.01 4.14
C THR A 76 -0.49 -7.96 3.02
N THR A 77 -0.17 -6.77 2.53
CA THR A 77 0.85 -6.56 1.49
C THR A 77 2.24 -6.95 2.00
N THR A 78 2.59 -6.60 3.24
CA THR A 78 3.86 -6.99 3.86
C THR A 78 4.00 -8.52 3.95
N THR A 79 2.92 -9.21 4.32
CA THR A 79 2.89 -10.69 4.29
C THR A 79 3.06 -11.22 2.87
N ALA A 80 2.35 -10.67 1.88
CA ALA A 80 2.47 -11.08 0.49
C ALA A 80 3.90 -10.88 -0.05
N ILE A 81 4.53 -9.73 0.23
CA ILE A 81 5.94 -9.45 -0.11
C ILE A 81 6.86 -10.53 0.49
N SER A 82 6.69 -10.84 1.77
CA SER A 82 7.51 -11.87 2.43
C SER A 82 7.32 -13.25 1.83
N GLN A 83 6.11 -13.60 1.36
CA GLN A 83 5.82 -14.89 0.73
C GLN A 83 6.35 -14.96 -0.70
N MET A 84 6.44 -13.84 -1.41
CA MET A 84 6.99 -13.78 -2.76
C MET A 84 8.51 -13.99 -2.78
N GLN A 85 9.21 -13.82 -1.65
CA GLN A 85 10.67 -14.04 -1.58
C GLN A 85 11.05 -15.46 -2.03
N GLY A 86 12.01 -15.56 -2.96
CA GLY A 86 12.47 -16.83 -3.53
C GLY A 86 11.58 -17.39 -4.65
N THR A 87 10.46 -16.72 -4.98
CA THR A 87 9.66 -17.06 -6.16
C THR A 87 10.46 -16.79 -7.43
N GLN A 88 10.48 -17.76 -8.35
CA GLN A 88 11.21 -17.64 -9.61
C GLN A 88 10.45 -16.73 -10.60
N PRO A 89 11.16 -16.02 -11.49
CA PRO A 89 10.53 -15.22 -12.53
C PRO A 89 9.50 -16.01 -13.34
N VAL A 90 8.35 -15.39 -13.59
CA VAL A 90 7.24 -15.96 -14.35
C VAL A 90 7.52 -15.75 -15.84
N LYS A 91 7.53 -16.86 -16.59
CA LYS A 91 7.73 -16.82 -18.04
C LYS A 91 6.58 -16.09 -18.72
N ALA A 92 6.86 -15.46 -19.86
CA ALA A 92 5.84 -14.86 -20.71
C ALA A 92 4.75 -15.89 -21.07
N GLY A 93 3.49 -15.46 -21.01
CA GLY A 93 2.32 -16.30 -21.27
C GLY A 93 1.16 -15.95 -20.33
N ALA A 94 0.17 -16.85 -20.29
CA ALA A 94 -1.09 -16.61 -19.59
C ALA A 94 -0.93 -16.28 -18.09
N ASP A 95 0.06 -16.87 -17.41
CA ASP A 95 0.33 -16.61 -15.99
C ASP A 95 0.86 -15.18 -15.76
N ALA A 96 1.79 -14.73 -16.62
CA ALA A 96 2.31 -13.36 -16.60
C ALA A 96 1.18 -12.35 -16.89
N ASP A 97 0.34 -12.63 -17.88
CA ASP A 97 -0.81 -11.80 -18.23
C ASP A 97 -1.83 -11.72 -17.08
N ALA A 98 -2.11 -12.84 -16.41
CA ALA A 98 -3.03 -12.89 -15.28
C ALA A 98 -2.54 -12.07 -14.08
N ILE A 99 -1.25 -12.13 -13.76
CA ILE A 99 -0.65 -11.28 -12.71
C ILE A 99 -0.76 -9.81 -13.08
N PHE A 100 -0.42 -9.46 -14.34
CA PHE A 100 -0.54 -8.09 -14.82
C PHE A 100 -1.98 -7.56 -14.74
N ASP A 101 -2.95 -8.33 -15.23
CA ASP A 101 -4.36 -7.92 -15.23
C ASP A 101 -4.89 -7.76 -13.79
N ALA A 102 -4.49 -8.64 -12.87
CA ALA A 102 -4.83 -8.51 -11.46
C ALA A 102 -4.22 -7.23 -10.85
N PHE A 103 -2.95 -6.92 -11.16
CA PHE A 103 -2.29 -5.72 -10.68
C PHE A 103 -2.94 -4.44 -11.22
N ARG A 104 -3.27 -4.42 -12.52
CA ARG A 104 -4.00 -3.30 -13.14
C ARG A 104 -5.36 -3.07 -12.48
N GLU A 105 -6.10 -4.13 -12.19
CA GLU A 105 -7.39 -4.01 -11.51
C GLU A 105 -7.26 -3.51 -10.08
N PHE A 106 -6.24 -3.99 -9.34
CA PHE A 106 -5.88 -3.44 -8.03
C PHE A 106 -5.62 -1.94 -8.11
N VAL A 107 -4.75 -1.50 -9.03
CA VAL A 107 -4.40 -0.09 -9.25
C VAL A 107 -5.66 0.73 -9.49
N ARG A 108 -6.51 0.30 -10.42
CA ARG A 108 -7.77 0.98 -10.75
C ARG A 108 -8.67 1.16 -9.52
N VAL A 109 -8.91 0.08 -8.76
CA VAL A 109 -9.79 0.10 -7.58
C VAL A 109 -9.20 0.93 -6.45
N HIS A 110 -7.89 0.84 -6.24
CA HIS A 110 -7.20 1.61 -5.20
C HIS A 110 -7.18 3.10 -5.55
N GLN A 111 -6.99 3.47 -6.82
CA GLN A 111 -7.13 4.85 -7.27
C GLN A 111 -8.54 5.41 -7.06
N VAL A 112 -9.60 4.62 -7.24
CA VAL A 112 -10.97 5.07 -6.92
C VAL A 112 -11.08 5.43 -5.44
N LEU A 113 -10.55 4.59 -4.55
CA LEU A 113 -10.52 4.87 -3.11
C LEU A 113 -9.76 6.16 -2.80
N LEU A 114 -8.55 6.32 -3.36
CA LEU A 114 -7.72 7.51 -3.13
C LEU A 114 -8.38 8.79 -3.66
N ASN A 115 -8.99 8.74 -4.84
CA ASN A 115 -9.71 9.88 -5.42
C ASN A 115 -10.92 10.30 -4.57
N ILE A 116 -11.63 9.34 -3.95
CA ILE A 116 -12.67 9.65 -2.97
C ILE A 116 -12.05 10.42 -1.80
N LEU A 117 -10.97 9.92 -1.21
CA LEU A 117 -10.31 10.54 -0.06
C LEU A 117 -9.77 11.95 -0.39
N ILE A 118 -9.15 12.13 -1.56
CA ILE A 118 -8.72 13.44 -2.08
C ILE A 118 -9.91 14.41 -2.11
N GLY A 119 -11.04 14.00 -2.68
CA GLY A 119 -12.25 14.83 -2.71
C GLY A 119 -12.77 15.17 -1.32
N LYS A 120 -12.67 14.25 -0.36
CA LYS A 120 -13.11 14.46 1.03
C LYS A 120 -12.15 15.32 1.84
N ALA A 121 -10.84 15.30 1.57
CA ALA A 121 -9.88 16.19 2.22
C ALA A 121 -10.23 17.67 1.98
N GLY A 122 -10.81 18.00 0.81
CA GLY A 122 -11.32 19.33 0.50
C GLY A 122 -12.41 19.86 1.43
N LEU A 123 -13.07 19.00 2.21
CA LEU A 123 -14.08 19.42 3.21
C LEU A 123 -13.47 20.01 4.48
N PHE A 124 -12.18 19.77 4.73
CA PHE A 124 -11.53 20.06 6.01
C PHE A 124 -10.46 21.14 5.92
N THR A 125 -10.40 21.91 4.83
CA THR A 125 -9.34 22.92 4.59
C THR A 125 -9.28 24.03 5.63
N THR A 126 -10.30 24.15 6.48
CA THR A 126 -10.43 25.15 7.55
C THR A 126 -10.33 24.56 8.96
N ILE A 127 -10.19 23.24 9.09
CA ILE A 127 -10.17 22.56 10.40
C ILE A 127 -8.76 21.99 10.62
N PRO A 128 -7.98 22.54 11.57
CA PRO A 128 -6.60 22.16 11.76
C PRO A 128 -6.48 20.76 12.38
N PHE A 129 -5.37 20.08 12.12
CA PHE A 129 -4.92 18.84 12.80
C PHE A 129 -5.73 17.55 12.55
N ILE A 130 -6.69 17.53 11.63
CA ILE A 130 -7.44 16.30 11.27
C ILE A 130 -6.66 15.37 10.33
N GLY A 131 -5.69 15.91 9.58
CA GLY A 131 -5.06 15.20 8.48
C GLY A 131 -3.91 14.26 8.85
N GLN A 132 -3.15 14.54 9.92
CA GLN A 132 -1.93 13.77 10.25
C GLN A 132 -2.14 12.26 10.40
N PRO A 133 -3.16 11.76 11.13
CA PRO A 133 -3.34 10.32 11.29
C PRO A 133 -3.60 9.61 9.94
N VAL A 134 -4.29 10.29 9.02
CA VAL A 134 -4.59 9.75 7.69
C VAL A 134 -3.36 9.81 6.79
N ALA A 135 -2.63 10.93 6.77
CA ALA A 135 -1.40 11.06 6.01
C ALA A 135 -0.33 10.04 6.48
N ALA A 136 -0.21 9.82 7.78
CA ALA A 136 0.74 8.86 8.34
C ALA A 136 0.50 7.42 7.88
N VAL A 137 -0.76 6.97 7.82
CA VAL A 137 -1.07 5.62 7.31
C VAL A 137 -0.94 5.54 5.79
N LEU A 138 -1.28 6.61 5.05
CA LEU A 138 -1.11 6.65 3.60
C LEU A 138 0.36 6.54 3.17
N ARG A 139 1.31 7.16 3.90
CA ARG A 139 2.75 6.96 3.66
C ARG A 139 3.21 5.52 3.88
N GLN A 140 2.59 4.80 4.82
CA GLN A 140 2.88 3.38 5.00
C GLN A 140 2.34 2.56 3.83
N VAL A 141 1.14 2.90 3.34
CA VAL A 141 0.56 2.28 2.14
C VAL A 141 1.47 2.50 0.93
N GLU A 142 1.94 3.72 0.71
CA GLU A 142 2.88 4.06 -0.36
C GLU A 142 4.13 3.18 -0.31
N GLY A 143 4.80 3.10 0.84
CA GLY A 143 6.03 2.29 0.96
C GLY A 143 5.83 0.80 0.65
N VAL A 144 4.71 0.21 1.08
CA VAL A 144 4.46 -1.21 0.75
C VAL A 144 3.97 -1.42 -0.68
N VAL A 145 3.23 -0.46 -1.25
CA VAL A 145 2.75 -0.50 -2.64
C VAL A 145 3.93 -0.41 -3.61
N ASP A 146 4.90 0.47 -3.34
CA ASP A 146 6.12 0.58 -4.13
C ASP A 146 6.93 -0.72 -4.07
N THR A 147 7.09 -1.27 -2.87
CA THR A 147 7.85 -2.51 -2.67
C THR A 147 7.22 -3.69 -3.42
N ILE A 148 5.90 -3.88 -3.31
CA ILE A 148 5.22 -4.97 -4.03
C ILE A 148 5.19 -4.71 -5.54
N ALA A 149 5.06 -3.46 -5.99
CA ALA A 149 5.09 -3.12 -7.40
C ALA A 149 6.43 -3.48 -8.04
N PHE A 150 7.55 -3.11 -7.42
CA PHE A 150 8.88 -3.53 -7.89
C PHE A 150 9.04 -5.05 -7.86
N GLY A 151 8.58 -5.72 -6.80
CA GLY A 151 8.60 -7.18 -6.73
C GLY A 151 7.81 -7.86 -7.86
N ILE A 152 6.66 -7.31 -8.27
CA ILE A 152 5.87 -7.83 -9.38
C ILE A 152 6.53 -7.51 -10.74
N ILE A 153 7.15 -6.33 -10.89
CA ILE A 153 7.91 -5.95 -12.10
C ILE A 153 9.06 -6.94 -12.35
N ASP A 154 9.84 -7.24 -11.31
CA ASP A 154 10.95 -8.20 -11.39
C ASP A 154 10.44 -9.62 -11.65
N LEU A 155 9.31 -9.98 -11.07
CA LEU A 155 8.72 -11.31 -11.24
C LEU A 155 8.18 -11.52 -12.67
N VAL A 156 7.62 -10.48 -13.29
CA VAL A 156 6.93 -10.56 -14.58
C VAL A 156 7.62 -9.66 -15.60
N GLU A 157 8.91 -9.92 -15.86
CA GLU A 157 9.77 -9.10 -16.72
C GLU A 157 9.15 -8.83 -18.11
N SER A 158 8.43 -9.82 -18.65
CA SER A 158 7.73 -9.69 -19.95
C SER A 158 6.67 -8.59 -20.00
N ARG A 159 6.18 -8.11 -18.85
CA ARG A 159 5.21 -7.03 -18.69
C ARG A 159 5.76 -5.86 -17.88
N ALA A 160 7.07 -5.83 -17.61
CA ALA A 160 7.71 -4.83 -16.75
C ALA A 160 7.37 -3.39 -17.13
N ALA A 161 7.40 -3.05 -18.42
CA ALA A 161 7.10 -1.69 -18.89
C ALA A 161 5.64 -1.27 -18.59
N ASP A 162 4.68 -2.18 -18.72
CA ASP A 162 3.27 -1.89 -18.45
C ASP A 162 3.01 -1.83 -16.95
N LEU A 163 3.59 -2.75 -16.18
CA LEU A 163 3.55 -2.76 -14.71
C LEU A 163 4.14 -1.47 -14.12
N GLN A 164 5.26 -0.99 -14.66
CA GLN A 164 5.89 0.26 -14.23
C GLN A 164 4.97 1.47 -14.48
N ARG A 165 4.23 1.49 -15.60
CA ARG A 165 3.27 2.57 -15.86
C ARG A 165 2.12 2.55 -14.84
N GLU A 166 1.56 1.37 -14.56
CA GLU A 166 0.50 1.22 -13.56
C GLU A 166 1.00 1.61 -12.15
N ALA A 167 2.21 1.19 -11.77
CA ALA A 167 2.84 1.56 -10.50
C ALA A 167 3.04 3.08 -10.39
N ASN A 168 3.57 3.72 -11.43
CA ASN A 168 3.78 5.17 -11.44
C ASN A 168 2.45 5.95 -11.35
N ASN A 169 1.40 5.48 -12.03
CA ASN A 169 0.08 6.10 -11.96
C ASN A 169 -0.53 6.00 -10.54
N LEU A 170 -0.37 4.85 -9.90
CA LEU A 170 -0.80 4.65 -8.51
C LEU A 170 0.00 5.53 -7.54
N GLY A 171 1.33 5.55 -7.67
CA GLY A 171 2.23 6.37 -6.86
C GLY A 171 1.86 7.85 -6.93
N ALA A 172 1.66 8.40 -8.14
CA ALA A 172 1.23 9.78 -8.31
C ALA A 172 -0.13 10.08 -7.63
N THR A 173 -1.04 9.11 -7.60
CA THR A 173 -2.34 9.28 -6.91
C THR A 173 -2.19 9.23 -5.39
N LEU A 174 -1.31 8.37 -4.88
CA LEU A 174 -0.94 8.31 -3.46
C LEU A 174 -0.30 9.62 -3.00
N ASP A 175 0.66 10.14 -3.75
CA ASP A 175 1.29 11.44 -3.50
C ASP A 175 0.27 12.57 -3.34
N ILE A 176 -0.67 12.67 -4.29
CA ILE A 176 -1.72 13.70 -4.24
C ILE A 176 -2.59 13.51 -2.98
N CYS A 177 -2.94 12.27 -2.65
CA CYS A 177 -3.75 11.96 -1.47
C CYS A 177 -3.02 12.32 -0.18
N ILE A 178 -1.77 11.89 -0.02
CA ILE A 178 -0.92 12.19 1.15
C ILE A 178 -0.82 13.72 1.32
N ASN A 179 -0.46 14.43 0.26
CA ASN A 179 -0.34 15.89 0.28
C ASN A 179 -1.65 16.59 0.63
N SER A 180 -2.79 16.04 0.18
CA SER A 180 -4.11 16.58 0.50
C SER A 180 -4.41 16.51 2.01
N TYR A 181 -3.97 15.46 2.70
CA TYR A 181 -4.15 15.32 4.15
C TYR A 181 -3.03 16.02 4.95
N ASP A 182 -1.79 16.02 4.47
CA ASP A 182 -0.71 16.77 5.11
C ASP A 182 -0.98 18.28 5.13
N GLY A 183 -1.52 18.83 4.04
CA GLY A 183 -1.90 20.23 3.96
C GLY A 183 -2.97 20.66 4.98
N LEU A 184 -3.75 19.72 5.52
CA LEU A 184 -4.73 19.99 6.60
C LEU A 184 -4.07 20.12 7.98
N SER A 185 -2.77 19.81 8.06
CA SER A 185 -2.04 19.75 9.33
C SER A 185 -1.17 20.98 9.57
N THR A 186 -0.98 21.80 8.54
CA THR A 186 -0.12 23.00 8.54
C THR A 186 -0.90 24.31 8.47
N LYS A 187 -2.23 24.25 8.31
CA LYS A 187 -3.14 25.39 8.29
C LYS A 187 -3.89 25.49 9.61
#